data_AF-A0AAV9NWF7-F1
#
_entry.id   AF-A0AAV9NWF7-F1
#
_cell.length_a   1.000
_cell.length_b   1.000
_cell.length_c   1.000
_cell.angle_alpha   90.00
_cell.angle_beta   90.00
_cell.angle_gamma   90.00
#
_symmetry.space_group_name_H-M   'P 1'
#
loop_
_entity.id
_entity.type
_entity.pdbx_description
1 polymer ?
#
loop_
_entity_poly.entity_id
_entity_poly.type
_entity_poly.pdbx_seq_one_letter_code
_entity_poly.pdbx_strand_id
1 'polypeptide(L)'
;MGKFSIHDGDDYRHLLSRRAAMTLSRTGGNDDQDALKLESKVLFHEKVTAKSESYGGIHPLVALHSHQASLGPLLQKALAQCNAFTSSDGSKAQWRPDFVSVTRGPGMRSNLTVGLEAAKGLALAWGVPLVGVHHMQAHALTPRLCSTLRSAEDPTRIITRSADGNGGTNALQWTPSTLEPTFPFLSVLASGGHTMLIESSTLLEHRTLAETADIAIGTCLDKAARAILPSELLIPPYGRALENFAFPDGESSYSYTPPAQRKDELELRQTAWGWAIRPPLAETTYGKSNRRMVYSFAGMLTYVQRLFADSAERCVDERRKMGREVMRVAFEHLASRILLHLSDLTLTEREKVNTVVVSGGVAANSFLRHVLRAMLNVRGFEHIKLEFPPIELCTDNALMIAWAGMEMFDAGYHSELNILPIRKWSMDPDVEDGGILGVGGWKKRTE
;
A
#
# COMPACT_ATOMS: atom_id res chain seq x y z
N MET A 1 5.54 18.99 16.41
CA MET A 1 6.20 17.68 16.39
C MET A 1 7.00 17.47 15.11
N GLY A 2 8.32 17.54 15.16
CA GLY A 2 9.22 17.13 14.06
C GLY A 2 9.55 15.63 14.17
N LYS A 3 9.70 14.91 13.07
CA LYS A 3 9.93 13.45 13.05
C LYS A 3 11.13 13.14 12.20
N PHE A 4 11.86 12.06 12.45
CA PHE A 4 12.93 11.63 11.55
C PHE A 4 12.76 10.15 11.24
N SER A 5 12.77 9.76 9.98
CA SER A 5 12.45 8.38 9.57
C SER A 5 13.43 7.83 8.56
N ILE A 6 13.80 6.57 8.77
CA ILE A 6 14.67 5.80 7.88
C ILE A 6 13.90 4.57 7.39
N HIS A 7 13.79 4.39 6.07
CA HIS A 7 13.29 3.15 5.49
C HIS A 7 14.43 2.35 4.86
N ASP A 8 14.66 1.15 5.38
CA ASP A 8 15.64 0.18 4.87
C ASP A 8 15.04 -1.24 4.71
N GLY A 9 13.81 -1.31 4.24
CA GLY A 9 13.15 -2.57 3.86
C GLY A 9 13.48 -2.98 2.43
N ASP A 10 13.97 -4.21 2.26
CA ASP A 10 14.00 -4.88 0.97
C ASP A 10 13.11 -6.11 1.04
N ASP A 11 12.10 -6.16 0.17
CA ASP A 11 11.25 -7.32 0.01
C ASP A 11 11.85 -8.29 -1.02
N TYR A 12 11.99 -9.56 -0.65
CA TYR A 12 12.44 -10.64 -1.53
C TYR A 12 11.63 -10.77 -2.84
N ARG A 13 10.41 -10.22 -2.90
CA ARG A 13 9.50 -10.31 -4.06
C ARG A 13 9.50 -9.08 -4.95
N HIS A 14 10.09 -7.96 -4.52
CA HIS A 14 10.21 -6.76 -5.34
C HIS A 14 11.62 -6.64 -5.91
N LEU A 15 11.77 -6.40 -7.20
CA LEU A 15 13.07 -6.30 -7.90
C LEU A 15 13.82 -4.98 -7.59
N LEU A 16 13.49 -4.26 -6.51
CA LEU A 16 13.99 -2.90 -6.23
C LEU A 16 14.21 -2.69 -4.74
N SER A 17 15.48 -2.44 -4.35
CA SER A 17 15.86 -1.95 -3.03
C SER A 17 15.68 -0.43 -2.97
N ARG A 18 14.96 0.08 -1.96
CA ARG A 18 14.39 1.45 -1.96
C ARG A 18 14.64 2.14 -0.62
N ARG A 19 15.35 3.27 -0.66
CA ARG A 19 15.64 4.09 0.53
C ARG A 19 14.74 5.28 0.62
N ALA A 20 14.51 5.76 1.84
CA ALA A 20 14.24 7.17 2.02
C ALA A 20 14.61 7.61 3.44
N ALA A 21 15.03 8.87 3.54
CA ALA A 21 15.05 9.60 4.79
C ALA A 21 13.90 10.61 4.75
N MET A 22 13.23 10.85 5.87
CA MET A 22 12.13 11.82 5.92
C MET A 22 12.06 12.52 7.25
N THR A 23 11.68 13.79 7.19
CA THR A 23 11.15 14.51 8.34
C THR A 23 9.73 14.95 8.09
N LEU A 24 8.82 14.65 9.02
CA LEU A 24 7.48 15.24 9.05
C LEU A 24 7.40 16.21 10.21
N SER A 25 6.96 17.44 9.98
CA SER A 25 6.52 18.32 11.06
C SER A 25 5.00 18.38 11.12
N ARG A 26 4.43 18.06 12.28
CA ARG A 26 3.08 18.46 12.67
C ARG A 26 3.19 19.73 13.51
N THR A 27 2.84 20.88 12.96
CA THR A 27 2.78 22.14 13.71
C THR A 27 1.39 22.28 14.31
N GLY A 28 1.28 22.33 15.64
CA GLY A 28 0.16 23.02 16.28
C GLY A 28 0.60 24.47 16.40
N GLY A 29 -0.11 25.39 15.75
CA GLY A 29 0.15 26.82 15.91
C GLY A 29 -0.17 27.22 17.35
N ASN A 30 0.79 27.85 18.03
CA ASN A 30 0.52 28.63 19.24
C ASN A 30 0.27 30.06 18.78
N ASP A 31 -0.94 30.34 18.31
CA ASP A 31 -1.47 31.71 18.34
C ASP A 31 -2.71 31.67 19.21
N ASP A 32 -2.66 32.46 20.28
CA ASP A 32 -3.73 32.57 21.27
C ASP A 32 -5.08 32.82 20.57
N GLN A 33 -6.03 31.90 20.80
CA GLN A 33 -7.47 31.91 20.46
C GLN A 33 -8.00 30.98 19.35
N ASP A 34 -7.20 30.26 18.58
CA ASP A 34 -7.74 29.36 17.54
C ASP A 34 -7.29 27.89 17.68
N ALA A 35 -8.23 26.96 17.52
CA ALA A 35 -8.04 25.54 17.78
C ALA A 35 -6.94 24.88 16.91
N LEU A 36 -6.34 23.81 17.45
CA LEU A 36 -5.31 22.98 16.81
C LEU A 36 -5.72 22.49 15.40
N LYS A 37 -5.25 23.16 14.34
CA LYS A 37 -5.17 22.58 13.00
C LYS A 37 -4.13 21.47 12.98
N LEU A 38 -4.56 20.24 12.66
CA LEU A 38 -3.66 19.14 12.31
C LEU A 38 -3.13 19.33 10.88
N GLU A 39 -2.07 20.10 10.72
CA GLU A 39 -1.36 20.18 9.44
C GLU A 39 -0.13 19.25 9.47
N SER A 40 -0.09 18.28 8.56
CA SER A 40 1.05 17.37 8.36
C SER A 40 1.85 17.84 7.16
N LYS A 41 3.09 18.29 7.38
CA LYS A 41 3.97 18.77 6.31
C LYS A 41 5.16 17.84 6.11
N VAL A 42 5.39 17.45 4.86
CA VAL A 42 6.60 16.74 4.43
C VAL A 42 7.75 17.75 4.35
N LEU A 43 8.74 17.63 5.23
CA LEU A 43 9.91 18.52 5.25
C LEU A 43 11.03 18.03 4.32
N PHE A 44 11.18 16.73 4.14
CA PHE A 44 12.14 16.12 3.22
C PHE A 44 11.65 14.73 2.79
N HIS A 45 11.82 14.39 1.52
CA HIS A 45 11.61 13.04 1.02
C HIS A 45 12.47 12.82 -0.22
N GLU A 46 13.46 11.94 -0.12
CA GLU A 46 14.31 11.55 -1.24
C GLU A 46 14.49 10.04 -1.21
N LYS A 47 14.65 9.46 -2.40
CA LYS A 47 14.81 8.03 -2.57
C LYS A 47 15.95 7.66 -3.48
N VAL A 48 16.71 6.66 -3.05
CA VAL A 48 17.78 6.04 -3.85
C VAL A 48 17.40 4.58 -4.08
N THR A 49 17.48 4.17 -5.34
CA THR A 49 17.19 2.81 -5.78
C THR A 49 18.49 2.09 -6.14
N ALA A 50 18.70 0.87 -5.62
CA ALA A 50 19.87 0.08 -5.99
C ALA A 50 19.74 -0.43 -7.43
N LYS A 51 20.80 -0.26 -8.23
CA LYS A 51 20.87 -0.77 -9.61
C LYS A 51 21.22 -2.25 -9.61
N SER A 52 20.21 -3.11 -9.68
CA SER A 52 20.39 -4.58 -9.73
C SER A 52 19.88 -5.19 -11.04
N GLU A 53 19.60 -4.37 -12.05
CA GLU A 53 18.98 -4.77 -13.32
C GLU A 53 19.79 -5.84 -14.05
N SER A 54 21.12 -5.77 -13.97
CA SER A 54 22.05 -6.76 -14.56
C SER A 54 21.95 -8.16 -13.94
N TYR A 55 21.37 -8.28 -12.74
CA TYR A 55 21.22 -9.56 -12.03
C TYR A 55 19.83 -10.17 -12.17
N GLY A 56 18.92 -9.56 -12.94
CA GLY A 56 17.56 -10.06 -13.13
C GLY A 56 16.67 -10.00 -11.88
N GLY A 57 17.11 -9.27 -10.83
CA GLY A 57 16.37 -9.05 -9.59
C GLY A 57 17.22 -8.47 -8.47
N ILE A 58 16.70 -8.41 -7.24
CA ILE A 58 17.50 -7.90 -6.10
C ILE A 58 18.71 -8.82 -5.91
N HIS A 59 19.89 -8.25 -6.06
CA HIS A 59 21.12 -8.89 -5.66
C HIS A 59 21.46 -8.44 -4.23
N PRO A 60 21.40 -9.34 -3.21
CA PRO A 60 21.48 -8.95 -1.80
C PRO A 60 22.71 -8.09 -1.46
N LEU A 61 23.88 -8.42 -2.02
CA LEU A 61 25.11 -7.67 -1.76
C LEU A 61 25.12 -6.29 -2.43
N VAL A 62 24.48 -6.15 -3.60
CA VAL A 62 24.38 -4.84 -4.29
C VAL A 62 23.44 -3.94 -3.52
N ALA A 63 22.32 -4.50 -3.05
CA ALA A 63 21.39 -3.80 -2.19
C ALA A 63 22.10 -3.36 -0.89
N LEU A 64 22.76 -4.27 -0.17
CA LEU A 64 23.48 -3.96 1.08
C LEU A 64 24.54 -2.87 0.90
N HIS A 65 25.42 -3.01 -0.09
CA HIS A 65 26.47 -2.02 -0.37
C HIS A 65 25.85 -0.66 -0.68
N SER A 66 24.79 -0.66 -1.48
CA SER A 66 24.04 0.56 -1.75
C SER A 66 23.51 1.16 -0.43
N HIS A 67 22.97 0.37 0.51
CA HIS A 67 22.45 0.85 1.81
C HIS A 67 23.53 1.55 2.62
N GLN A 68 24.67 0.90 2.77
CA GLN A 68 25.81 1.46 3.49
C GLN A 68 26.33 2.75 2.84
N ALA A 69 26.41 2.80 1.51
CA ALA A 69 27.00 3.93 0.79
C ALA A 69 26.07 5.16 0.73
N SER A 70 24.74 4.99 0.64
CA SER A 70 23.83 6.12 0.42
C SER A 70 23.15 6.66 1.66
N LEU A 71 23.07 5.89 2.76
CA LEU A 71 22.32 6.33 3.94
C LEU A 71 22.92 7.62 4.54
N GLY A 72 24.23 7.65 4.79
CA GLY A 72 24.91 8.84 5.33
C GLY A 72 24.65 10.13 4.52
N PRO A 73 24.91 10.16 3.20
CA PRO A 73 24.59 11.31 2.36
C PRO A 73 23.12 11.72 2.38
N LEU A 74 22.18 10.76 2.39
CA LEU A 74 20.74 11.06 2.48
C LEU A 74 20.38 11.71 3.83
N LEU A 75 20.96 11.21 4.93
CA LEU A 75 20.77 11.82 6.25
C LEU A 75 21.32 13.25 6.30
N GLN A 76 22.48 13.51 5.70
CA GLN A 76 23.05 14.86 5.62
C GLN A 76 22.14 15.84 4.87
N LYS A 77 21.61 15.44 3.71
CA LYS A 77 20.64 16.25 2.95
C LYS A 77 19.37 16.52 3.75
N ALA A 78 18.81 15.48 4.38
CA ALA A 78 17.60 15.60 5.20
C ALA A 78 17.82 16.61 6.34
N LEU A 79 18.93 16.50 7.06
CA LEU A 79 19.26 17.39 8.17
C LEU A 79 19.50 18.84 7.72
N ALA A 80 20.21 19.04 6.59
CA ALA A 80 20.41 20.36 6.02
C ALA A 80 19.07 21.05 5.72
N GLN A 81 18.13 20.34 5.09
CA GLN A 81 16.80 20.86 4.77
C GLN A 81 15.96 21.14 6.03
N CYS A 82 16.04 20.28 7.05
CA CYS A 82 15.32 20.51 8.31
C CYS A 82 15.87 21.70 9.10
N ASN A 83 17.20 21.89 9.15
CA ASN A 83 17.82 23.03 9.81
C ASN A 83 17.55 24.35 9.06
N ALA A 84 17.46 24.31 7.73
CA ALA A 84 17.06 25.49 6.95
C ALA A 84 15.64 25.94 7.29
N PHE A 85 14.73 24.99 7.57
CA PHE A 85 13.35 25.27 7.97
C PHE A 85 13.24 25.92 9.37
N THR A 86 14.12 25.57 10.33
CA THR A 86 14.12 26.22 11.66
C THR A 86 14.80 27.58 11.67
N SER A 87 15.78 27.78 10.79
CA SER A 87 16.53 29.03 10.69
C SER A 87 15.71 30.19 10.11
N SER A 88 14.66 29.90 9.32
CA SER A 88 13.76 30.93 8.77
C SER A 88 12.88 31.63 9.81
N ASP A 89 12.79 31.10 11.03
CA ASP A 89 12.03 31.68 12.16
C ASP A 89 12.92 32.57 13.07
N GLY A 90 14.12 32.96 12.60
CA GLY A 90 15.06 33.82 13.35
C GLY A 90 15.76 33.14 14.53
N SER A 91 15.41 31.90 14.88
CA SER A 91 16.06 31.13 15.94
C SER A 91 17.33 30.44 15.43
N LYS A 92 18.43 30.51 16.20
CA LYS A 92 19.63 29.67 15.98
C LYS A 92 19.45 28.22 16.45
N ALA A 93 18.21 27.79 16.69
CA ALA A 93 17.94 26.46 17.23
C ALA A 93 18.18 25.39 16.16
N GLN A 94 19.06 24.44 16.47
CA GLN A 94 19.24 23.25 15.66
C GLN A 94 17.96 22.43 15.67
N TRP A 95 17.49 22.03 14.49
CA TRP A 95 16.26 21.24 14.38
C TRP A 95 16.45 19.88 15.09
N ARG A 96 15.46 19.50 15.92
CA ARG A 96 15.43 18.23 16.65
C ARG A 96 14.07 17.55 16.47
N PRO A 97 14.02 16.25 16.17
CA PRO A 97 12.76 15.50 16.12
C PRO A 97 12.25 15.14 17.53
N ASP A 98 10.97 14.82 17.66
CA ASP A 98 10.39 14.26 18.89
C ASP A 98 10.69 12.76 19.05
N PHE A 99 10.88 12.05 17.93
CA PHE A 99 11.28 10.63 17.89
C PHE A 99 11.91 10.28 16.54
N VAL A 100 12.59 9.13 16.50
CA VAL A 100 13.13 8.53 15.27
C VAL A 100 12.37 7.24 14.97
N SER A 101 11.84 7.07 13.76
CA SER A 101 11.25 5.81 13.31
C SER A 101 12.08 5.10 12.25
N VAL A 102 12.05 3.78 12.26
CA VAL A 102 12.81 2.95 11.32
C VAL A 102 12.12 1.64 11.01
N THR A 103 12.25 1.14 9.78
CA THR A 103 11.79 -0.22 9.45
C THR A 103 12.56 -1.25 10.28
N ARG A 104 11.87 -1.97 11.17
CA ARG A 104 12.46 -3.08 11.94
C ARG A 104 12.31 -4.44 11.23
N GLY A 105 11.27 -4.60 10.42
CA GLY A 105 11.04 -5.78 9.60
C GLY A 105 9.60 -5.83 9.04
N PRO A 106 9.22 -6.87 8.28
CA PRO A 106 10.10 -7.92 7.75
C PRO A 106 11.09 -7.40 6.68
N GLY A 107 12.08 -8.23 6.31
CA GLY A 107 13.06 -7.89 5.26
C GLY A 107 14.42 -8.60 5.40
N MET A 108 15.35 -8.29 4.50
CA MET A 108 16.72 -8.81 4.60
C MET A 108 17.44 -8.24 5.83
N ARG A 109 17.81 -9.11 6.78
CA ARG A 109 18.47 -8.70 8.05
C ARG A 109 19.66 -7.77 7.83
N SER A 110 20.54 -8.10 6.88
CA SER A 110 21.73 -7.30 6.57
C SER A 110 21.38 -5.85 6.23
N ASN A 111 20.28 -5.63 5.53
CA ASN A 111 19.89 -4.33 5.01
C ASN A 111 19.12 -3.56 6.07
N LEU A 112 18.20 -4.25 6.78
CA LEU A 112 17.50 -3.70 7.94
C LEU A 112 18.47 -3.22 9.04
N THR A 113 19.57 -3.94 9.28
CA THR A 113 20.59 -3.54 10.27
C THR A 113 21.17 -2.16 9.97
N VAL A 114 21.42 -1.81 8.71
CA VAL A 114 22.04 -0.53 8.35
C VAL A 114 21.19 0.64 8.83
N GLY A 115 19.89 0.61 8.54
CA GLY A 115 18.95 1.63 8.98
C GLY A 115 18.71 1.64 10.47
N LEU A 116 18.56 0.44 11.05
CA LEU A 116 18.26 0.30 12.47
C LEU A 116 19.39 0.83 13.34
N GLU A 117 20.65 0.52 13.02
CA GLU A 117 21.79 1.02 13.78
C GLU A 117 21.99 2.53 13.61
N ALA A 118 21.77 3.07 12.40
CA ALA A 118 21.76 4.52 12.18
C ALA A 118 20.66 5.21 12.99
N ALA A 119 19.44 4.66 13.00
CA ALA A 119 18.32 5.18 13.75
C ALA A 119 18.56 5.15 15.27
N LYS A 120 19.16 4.08 15.80
CA LYS A 120 19.60 4.02 17.20
C LYS A 120 20.63 5.10 17.52
N GLY A 121 21.63 5.28 16.66
CA GLY A 121 22.64 6.32 16.82
C GLY A 121 22.04 7.72 16.85
N LEU A 122 21.11 8.01 15.94
CA LEU A 122 20.38 9.29 15.89
C LEU A 122 19.48 9.48 17.13
N ALA A 123 18.71 8.48 17.51
CA ALA A 123 17.84 8.52 18.68
C ALA A 123 18.64 8.77 19.97
N LEU A 124 19.79 8.10 20.12
CA LEU A 124 20.70 8.30 21.25
C LEU A 124 21.33 9.69 21.23
N ALA A 125 21.84 10.14 20.08
CA ALA A 125 22.48 11.45 19.94
C ALA A 125 21.54 12.62 20.23
N TRP A 126 20.27 12.53 19.82
CA TRP A 126 19.25 13.53 20.14
C TRP A 126 18.57 13.31 21.49
N GLY A 127 18.78 12.19 22.17
CA GLY A 127 18.06 11.82 23.39
C GLY A 127 16.55 11.76 23.17
N VAL A 128 16.10 11.09 22.10
CA VAL A 128 14.68 10.98 21.73
C VAL A 128 14.29 9.51 21.57
N PRO A 129 13.01 9.14 21.73
CA PRO A 129 12.54 7.78 21.54
C PRO A 129 12.82 7.24 20.13
N LEU A 130 13.06 5.93 20.05
CA LEU A 130 13.13 5.16 18.81
C LEU A 130 11.81 4.42 18.61
N VAL A 131 11.31 4.30 17.38
CA VAL A 131 10.12 3.52 17.03
C VAL A 131 10.47 2.54 15.90
N GLY A 132 10.55 1.25 16.22
CA GLY A 132 10.75 0.18 15.24
C GLY A 132 9.43 -0.20 14.56
N VAL A 133 9.27 0.16 13.30
CA VAL A 133 8.02 0.03 12.53
C VAL A 133 7.98 -1.26 11.73
N HIS A 134 6.80 -1.88 11.67
CA HIS A 134 6.53 -3.00 10.79
C HIS A 134 6.29 -2.52 9.35
N HIS A 135 7.04 -3.04 8.38
CA HIS A 135 7.00 -2.61 6.98
C HIS A 135 5.60 -2.74 6.35
N MET A 136 4.97 -3.91 6.48
CA MET A 136 3.62 -4.10 5.92
C MET A 136 2.54 -3.27 6.64
N GLN A 137 2.68 -3.03 7.94
CA GLN A 137 1.77 -2.13 8.68
C GLN A 137 1.85 -0.71 8.10
N ALA A 138 3.05 -0.26 7.77
CA ALA A 138 3.23 1.02 7.11
C ALA A 138 2.52 1.11 5.76
N HIS A 139 2.60 0.05 4.92
CA HIS A 139 1.80 -0.04 3.70
C HIS A 139 0.29 0.03 3.96
N ALA A 140 -0.20 -0.67 4.99
CA ALA A 140 -1.62 -0.68 5.34
C ALA A 140 -2.13 0.69 5.83
N LEU A 141 -1.25 1.50 6.47
CA LEU A 141 -1.59 2.83 7.01
C LEU A 141 -1.33 3.98 6.02
N THR A 142 -0.65 3.76 4.89
CA THR A 142 -0.47 4.76 3.81
C THR A 142 -1.74 5.54 3.40
N PRO A 143 -2.94 4.96 3.37
CA PRO A 143 -4.16 5.69 3.01
C PRO A 143 -4.49 6.80 4.02
N ARG A 144 -4.21 6.55 5.30
CA ARG A 144 -4.37 7.52 6.38
C ARG A 144 -3.36 8.66 6.26
N LEU A 145 -2.12 8.35 5.87
CA LEU A 145 -1.15 9.37 5.44
C LEU A 145 -1.70 10.21 4.27
N CYS A 146 -2.21 9.58 3.22
CA CYS A 146 -2.74 10.31 2.06
C CYS A 146 -3.90 11.24 2.44
N SER A 147 -4.78 10.80 3.34
CA SER A 147 -5.88 11.63 3.84
C SER A 147 -5.39 12.89 4.57
N THR A 148 -4.33 12.77 5.37
CA THR A 148 -3.75 13.95 6.02
C THR A 148 -3.08 14.90 5.04
N LEU A 149 -2.31 14.39 4.08
CA LEU A 149 -1.64 15.22 3.08
C LEU A 149 -2.64 15.99 2.21
N ARG A 150 -3.71 15.32 1.75
CA ARG A 150 -4.80 15.99 1.01
C ARG A 150 -5.50 17.07 1.83
N SER A 151 -5.70 16.84 3.13
CA SER A 151 -6.34 17.82 4.01
C SER A 151 -5.47 19.07 4.24
N ALA A 152 -4.16 18.95 4.10
CA ALA A 152 -3.23 20.10 4.18
C ALA A 152 -3.22 20.93 2.88
N GLU A 153 -3.65 20.37 1.75
CA GLU A 153 -3.67 21.02 0.43
C GLU A 153 -5.01 21.70 0.10
N ASP A 154 -6.09 21.42 0.85
CA ASP A 154 -7.43 21.98 0.63
C ASP A 154 -7.75 23.16 1.59
N PRO A 155 -7.64 24.43 1.15
CA PRO A 155 -7.96 25.60 1.98
C PRO A 155 -9.47 25.76 2.24
N THR A 156 -10.34 24.97 1.61
CA THR A 156 -11.82 25.13 1.69
C THR A 156 -12.50 24.24 2.73
N ARG A 157 -11.80 23.26 3.31
CA ARG A 157 -12.29 22.43 4.44
C ARG A 157 -12.17 23.14 5.80
N ILE A 158 -12.41 24.45 5.81
CA ILE A 158 -12.59 25.24 7.04
C ILE A 158 -14.08 25.12 7.44
N ILE A 159 -14.31 24.53 8.61
CA ILE A 159 -15.47 24.69 9.51
C ILE A 159 -16.77 25.17 8.84
N THR A 160 -17.72 24.27 8.58
CA THR A 160 -19.11 24.66 8.31
C THR A 160 -19.80 25.12 9.61
N ARG A 161 -20.35 26.34 9.61
CA ARG A 161 -21.33 26.78 10.61
C ARG A 161 -22.59 25.91 10.48
N SER A 162 -22.94 25.12 11.49
CA SER A 162 -24.32 24.63 11.62
C SER A 162 -25.17 25.79 12.12
N ALA A 163 -26.12 26.23 11.30
CA ALA A 163 -27.07 27.28 11.65
C ALA A 163 -28.27 26.65 12.37
N ASP A 164 -28.07 26.24 13.62
CA ASP A 164 -29.19 25.89 14.48
C ASP A 164 -29.57 27.16 15.27
N GLY A 165 -30.70 27.74 14.85
CA GLY A 165 -31.23 28.96 15.42
C GLY A 165 -31.66 28.75 16.87
N ASN A 166 -30.81 29.14 17.81
CA ASN A 166 -31.23 29.71 19.08
C ASN A 166 -30.05 30.45 19.72
N GLY A 167 -30.26 31.73 20.03
CA GLY A 167 -29.24 32.66 20.51
C GLY A 167 -28.66 32.33 21.88
N GLY A 168 -27.73 31.38 21.92
CA GLY A 168 -26.81 31.11 23.02
C GLY A 168 -25.36 31.25 22.56
N THR A 169 -24.48 31.71 23.45
CA THR A 169 -23.05 31.99 23.22
C THR A 169 -22.36 31.00 22.28
N ASN A 170 -21.97 31.47 21.09
CA ASN A 170 -21.27 30.72 20.05
C ASN A 170 -19.89 30.24 20.54
N ALA A 171 -19.82 29.03 21.08
CA ALA A 171 -18.58 28.27 21.09
C ALA A 171 -18.36 27.70 19.69
N LEU A 172 -17.24 28.05 19.04
CA LEU A 172 -16.76 27.37 17.84
C LEU A 172 -16.59 25.88 18.16
N GLN A 173 -17.56 25.05 17.78
CA GLN A 173 -17.46 23.60 17.96
C GLN A 173 -16.59 23.03 16.83
N TRP A 174 -15.30 22.87 17.13
CA TRP A 174 -14.36 22.18 16.26
C TRP A 174 -14.56 20.67 16.35
N THR A 175 -15.00 20.04 15.26
CA THR A 175 -14.87 18.58 15.11
C THR A 175 -13.45 18.28 14.63
N PRO A 176 -12.66 17.46 15.36
CA PRO A 176 -11.36 16.99 14.88
C PRO A 176 -11.52 16.38 13.49
N SER A 177 -10.65 16.73 12.53
CA SER A 177 -10.61 16.01 11.25
C SER A 177 -10.28 14.54 11.54
N THR A 178 -11.29 13.68 11.44
CA THR A 178 -11.12 12.25 11.66
C THR A 178 -10.22 11.69 10.56
N LEU A 179 -9.12 11.04 10.94
CA LEU A 179 -8.22 10.35 10.02
C LEU A 179 -9.00 9.27 9.23
N GLU A 180 -9.13 9.47 7.92
CA GLU A 180 -9.73 8.49 7.00
C GLU A 180 -8.66 7.62 6.34
N PRO A 181 -8.91 6.32 6.06
CA PRO A 181 -10.06 5.56 6.53
C PRO A 181 -10.00 5.31 8.03
N THR A 182 -11.16 5.34 8.68
CA THR A 182 -11.31 4.89 10.06
C THR A 182 -11.26 3.37 10.13
N PHE A 183 -10.79 2.82 11.25
CA PHE A 183 -10.91 1.39 11.49
C PHE A 183 -12.38 0.98 11.74
N PRO A 184 -12.82 -0.23 11.35
CA PRO A 184 -12.09 -1.19 10.52
C PRO A 184 -12.12 -0.84 9.02
N PHE A 185 -11.06 -1.16 8.30
CA PHE A 185 -11.02 -1.04 6.83
C PHE A 185 -10.25 -2.20 6.18
N LEU A 186 -10.51 -2.41 4.88
CA LEU A 186 -9.81 -3.43 4.09
C LEU A 186 -8.73 -2.78 3.23
N SER A 187 -7.61 -3.47 3.09
CA SER A 187 -6.50 -3.07 2.23
C SER A 187 -6.17 -4.20 1.25
N VAL A 188 -6.15 -3.87 -0.03
CA VAL A 188 -5.71 -4.73 -1.12
C VAL A 188 -4.36 -4.23 -1.59
N LEU A 189 -3.31 -5.01 -1.32
CA LEU A 189 -1.98 -4.71 -1.84
C LEU A 189 -1.79 -5.46 -3.16
N ALA A 190 -1.88 -4.76 -4.29
CA ALA A 190 -1.74 -5.30 -5.64
C ALA A 190 -0.53 -4.66 -6.35
N SER A 191 0.61 -5.36 -6.28
CA SER A 191 1.89 -4.88 -6.82
C SER A 191 2.56 -5.94 -7.69
N GLY A 192 3.76 -5.64 -8.20
CA GLY A 192 4.59 -6.60 -8.93
C GLY A 192 4.98 -7.83 -8.09
N GLY A 193 5.12 -7.67 -6.78
CA GLY A 193 5.59 -8.70 -5.84
C GLY A 193 4.56 -9.18 -4.83
N HIS A 194 3.46 -8.45 -4.64
CA HIS A 194 2.43 -8.76 -3.64
C HIS A 194 1.04 -8.81 -4.23
N THR A 195 0.24 -9.74 -3.71
CA THR A 195 -1.21 -9.75 -3.90
C THR A 195 -1.82 -10.27 -2.61
N MET A 196 -2.30 -9.35 -1.79
CA MET A 196 -2.81 -9.62 -0.46
C MET A 196 -4.09 -8.83 -0.19
N LEU A 197 -4.97 -9.41 0.61
CA LEU A 197 -6.13 -8.76 1.23
C LEU A 197 -5.92 -8.78 2.74
N ILE A 198 -5.91 -7.59 3.34
CA ILE A 198 -5.63 -7.37 4.75
C ILE A 198 -6.84 -6.66 5.35
N GLU A 199 -7.31 -7.14 6.50
CA GLU A 199 -8.26 -6.42 7.34
C GLU A 199 -7.50 -5.70 8.44
N SER A 200 -7.72 -4.39 8.57
CA SER A 200 -7.16 -3.59 9.65
C SER A 200 -8.29 -3.23 10.60
N SER A 201 -8.34 -3.87 11.75
CA SER A 201 -9.41 -3.69 12.76
C SER A 201 -9.05 -2.61 13.78
N THR A 202 -7.76 -2.46 14.08
CA THR A 202 -7.21 -1.36 14.88
C THR A 202 -5.80 -1.02 14.37
N LEU A 203 -5.12 -0.07 15.01
CA LEU A 203 -3.71 0.23 14.75
C LEU A 203 -2.78 -0.98 14.98
N LEU A 204 -3.19 -1.92 15.84
CA LEU A 204 -2.34 -3.03 16.29
C LEU A 204 -2.80 -4.38 15.71
N GLU A 205 -4.02 -4.45 15.19
CA GLU A 205 -4.66 -5.69 14.73
C GLU A 205 -4.87 -5.65 13.22
N HIS A 206 -3.99 -6.34 12.50
CA HIS A 206 -4.04 -6.49 11.04
C HIS A 206 -4.06 -7.96 10.66
N ARG A 207 -5.16 -8.46 10.10
CA ARG A 207 -5.32 -9.87 9.73
C ARG A 207 -5.09 -10.07 8.24
N THR A 208 -4.28 -11.06 7.86
CA THR A 208 -4.11 -11.39 6.44
C THR A 208 -5.22 -12.33 6.02
N LEU A 209 -6.26 -11.79 5.38
CA LEU A 209 -7.41 -12.58 4.95
C LEU A 209 -7.07 -13.48 3.77
N ALA A 210 -6.34 -12.96 2.77
CA ALA A 210 -5.91 -13.72 1.61
C ALA A 210 -4.55 -13.28 1.10
N GLU A 211 -3.73 -14.22 0.65
CA GLU A 211 -2.45 -13.97 -0.04
C GLU A 211 -2.36 -14.85 -1.29
N THR A 212 -1.55 -14.45 -2.27
CA THR A 212 -1.23 -15.31 -3.40
C THR A 212 -0.44 -16.54 -2.99
N ALA A 213 -0.88 -17.72 -3.44
CA ALA A 213 -0.17 -18.98 -3.25
C ALA A 213 0.91 -19.23 -4.32
N ASP A 214 0.93 -18.44 -5.40
CA ASP A 214 1.85 -18.63 -6.52
C ASP A 214 2.63 -17.34 -6.88
N ILE A 215 2.15 -16.56 -7.84
CA ILE A 215 2.75 -15.32 -8.33
C ILE A 215 1.86 -14.14 -7.96
N ALA A 216 2.43 -12.95 -7.84
CA ALA A 216 1.63 -11.74 -7.68
C ALA A 216 0.93 -11.34 -8.99
N ILE A 217 -0.21 -10.65 -8.86
CA ILE A 217 -1.01 -10.15 -9.98
C ILE A 217 -0.19 -9.26 -10.91
N GLY A 218 0.68 -8.38 -10.39
CA GLY A 218 1.54 -7.55 -11.24
C GLY A 218 2.51 -8.37 -12.07
N THR A 219 3.16 -9.39 -11.48
CA THR A 219 4.00 -10.34 -12.23
C THR A 219 3.19 -11.10 -13.29
N CYS A 220 1.96 -11.51 -12.97
CA CYS A 220 1.07 -12.15 -13.93
C CYS A 220 0.79 -11.25 -15.13
N LEU A 221 0.40 -9.98 -14.89
CA LEU A 221 0.10 -9.02 -15.93
C LEU A 221 1.33 -8.68 -16.78
N ASP A 222 2.49 -8.48 -16.15
CA ASP A 222 3.73 -8.17 -16.87
C ASP A 222 4.16 -9.34 -17.78
N LYS A 223 4.05 -10.59 -17.30
CA LYS A 223 4.38 -11.77 -18.11
C LYS A 223 3.34 -12.02 -19.21
N ALA A 224 2.05 -11.75 -18.94
CA ALA A 224 1.01 -11.83 -19.95
C ALA A 224 1.22 -10.76 -21.04
N ALA A 225 1.57 -9.53 -20.65
CA ALA A 225 1.89 -8.45 -21.57
C ALA A 225 3.02 -8.84 -22.54
N ARG A 226 4.06 -9.51 -22.06
CA ARG A 226 5.16 -10.02 -22.91
C ARG A 226 4.72 -11.07 -23.94
N ALA A 227 3.67 -11.83 -23.66
CA ALA A 227 3.13 -12.79 -24.61
C ALA A 227 2.13 -12.16 -25.60
N ILE A 228 1.38 -11.15 -25.15
CA ILE A 228 0.23 -10.57 -25.88
C ILE A 228 0.64 -9.39 -26.75
N LEU A 229 1.54 -8.54 -26.26
CA LEU A 229 1.90 -7.30 -26.95
C LEU A 229 2.75 -7.59 -28.20
N PRO A 230 2.53 -6.83 -29.30
CA PRO A 230 3.50 -6.74 -30.38
C PRO A 230 4.88 -6.27 -29.88
N SER A 231 5.95 -6.66 -30.58
CA SER A 231 7.34 -6.33 -30.24
C SER A 231 7.57 -4.82 -30.09
N GLU A 232 6.87 -4.02 -30.89
CA GLU A 232 7.01 -2.56 -30.95
C GLU A 232 6.44 -1.88 -29.71
N LEU A 233 5.50 -2.54 -29.02
CA LEU A 233 4.80 -2.01 -27.85
C LEU A 233 5.35 -2.58 -26.53
N LEU A 234 6.41 -3.38 -26.58
CA LEU A 234 6.97 -4.07 -25.41
C LEU A 234 7.88 -3.15 -24.57
N ILE A 235 7.32 -2.04 -24.11
CA ILE A 235 8.00 -0.99 -23.36
C ILE A 235 7.51 -1.01 -21.91
N PRO A 236 8.39 -1.13 -20.90
CA PRO A 236 8.01 -1.00 -19.49
C PRO A 236 7.40 0.38 -19.17
N PRO A 237 6.46 0.48 -18.21
CA PRO A 237 5.91 -0.60 -17.39
C PRO A 237 4.86 -1.44 -18.13
N TYR A 238 5.05 -2.77 -18.16
CA TYR A 238 4.31 -3.67 -19.05
C TYR A 238 2.82 -3.79 -18.72
N GLY A 239 2.44 -3.82 -17.44
CA GLY A 239 1.02 -3.79 -17.04
C GLY A 239 0.25 -2.60 -17.62
N ARG A 240 0.86 -1.40 -17.67
CA ARG A 240 0.26 -0.21 -18.27
C ARG A 240 0.22 -0.30 -19.80
N ALA A 241 1.27 -0.81 -20.41
CA ALA A 241 1.30 -1.05 -21.86
C ALA A 241 0.19 -2.03 -22.29
N LEU A 242 -0.05 -3.08 -21.51
CA LEU A 242 -1.13 -4.04 -21.75
C LEU A 242 -2.51 -3.39 -21.67
N GLU A 243 -2.74 -2.54 -20.67
CA GLU A 243 -4.00 -1.79 -20.53
C GLU A 243 -4.26 -0.89 -21.74
N ASN A 244 -3.29 -0.03 -22.08
CA ASN A 244 -3.40 0.90 -23.20
C ASN A 244 -3.63 0.16 -24.53
N PHE A 245 -2.95 -0.97 -24.72
CA PHE A 245 -3.10 -1.77 -25.93
C PHE A 245 -4.49 -2.41 -26.01
N ALA A 246 -4.98 -2.98 -24.91
CA ALA A 246 -6.27 -3.65 -24.84
C ALA A 246 -7.45 -2.66 -24.95
N PHE A 247 -7.29 -1.45 -24.42
CA PHE A 247 -8.32 -0.40 -24.34
C PHE A 247 -7.81 0.92 -24.92
N PRO A 248 -7.66 1.02 -26.26
CA PRO A 248 -7.11 2.22 -26.90
C PRO A 248 -7.96 3.48 -26.65
N ASP A 249 -9.28 3.33 -26.50
CA ASP A 249 -10.22 4.45 -26.27
C ASP A 249 -10.50 4.68 -24.77
N GLY A 250 -9.70 4.07 -23.89
CA GLY A 250 -9.79 4.22 -22.43
C GLY A 250 -11.12 3.71 -21.86
N GLU A 251 -11.62 4.38 -20.83
CA GLU A 251 -12.81 3.97 -20.06
C GLU A 251 -14.07 3.83 -20.93
N SER A 252 -14.19 4.61 -22.00
CA SER A 252 -15.31 4.53 -22.94
C SER A 252 -15.42 3.16 -23.64
N SER A 253 -14.31 2.41 -23.69
CA SER A 253 -14.23 1.08 -24.32
C SER A 253 -14.39 -0.09 -23.35
N TYR A 254 -14.64 0.17 -22.06
CA TYR A 254 -14.86 -0.85 -21.04
C TYR A 254 -16.26 -1.47 -21.24
N SER A 255 -16.38 -2.34 -22.23
CA SER A 255 -17.53 -3.24 -22.39
C SER A 255 -17.44 -4.36 -21.34
N TYR A 256 -17.78 -4.03 -20.09
CA TYR A 256 -17.70 -4.92 -18.94
C TYR A 256 -19.07 -5.12 -18.28
N THR A 257 -19.45 -6.38 -18.07
CA THR A 257 -20.64 -6.76 -17.32
C THR A 257 -20.19 -7.52 -16.06
N PRO A 258 -20.41 -6.95 -14.86
CA PRO A 258 -20.00 -7.59 -13.62
C PRO A 258 -20.89 -8.79 -13.31
N PRO A 259 -20.32 -9.91 -12.83
CA PRO A 259 -21.10 -11.08 -12.42
C PRO A 259 -21.93 -10.81 -11.16
N ALA A 260 -23.24 -11.03 -11.25
CA ALA A 260 -24.18 -10.76 -10.16
C ALA A 260 -24.08 -11.80 -9.03
N GLN A 261 -23.69 -13.04 -9.33
CA GLN A 261 -23.54 -14.12 -8.36
C GLN A 261 -22.17 -14.79 -8.46
N ARG A 262 -21.75 -15.48 -7.38
CA ARG A 262 -20.46 -16.22 -7.36
C ARG A 262 -20.38 -17.30 -8.43
N LYS A 263 -21.49 -17.91 -8.81
CA LYS A 263 -21.51 -18.90 -9.90
C LYS A 263 -21.12 -18.26 -11.25
N ASP A 264 -21.59 -17.04 -11.51
CA ASP A 264 -21.36 -16.29 -12.75
C ASP A 264 -19.89 -15.84 -12.88
N GLU A 265 -19.19 -15.66 -11.75
CA GLU A 265 -17.75 -15.40 -11.70
C GLU A 265 -16.91 -16.60 -12.17
N LEU A 266 -17.46 -17.82 -12.08
CA LEU A 266 -16.77 -19.06 -12.41
C LEU A 266 -17.11 -19.57 -13.82
N GLU A 267 -18.03 -18.90 -14.52
CA GLU A 267 -18.45 -19.27 -15.86
C GLU A 267 -17.30 -19.12 -16.87
N LEU A 268 -17.12 -20.16 -17.68
CA LEU A 268 -16.15 -20.17 -18.76
C LEU A 268 -16.71 -19.41 -19.96
N ARG A 269 -16.18 -18.21 -20.22
CA ARG A 269 -16.64 -17.35 -21.32
C ARG A 269 -15.87 -17.65 -22.61
N GLN A 270 -16.54 -18.32 -23.56
CA GLN A 270 -15.99 -18.60 -24.88
C GLN A 270 -15.82 -17.32 -25.70
N THR A 271 -14.71 -17.22 -26.42
CA THR A 271 -14.44 -16.10 -27.33
C THR A 271 -14.70 -16.49 -28.78
N ALA A 272 -14.74 -15.50 -29.67
CA ALA A 272 -14.89 -15.73 -31.12
C ALA A 272 -13.78 -16.59 -31.73
N TRP A 273 -12.64 -16.73 -31.03
CA TRP A 273 -11.48 -17.53 -31.43
C TRP A 273 -11.45 -18.92 -30.80
N GLY A 274 -12.54 -19.35 -30.14
CA GLY A 274 -12.69 -20.72 -29.62
C GLY A 274 -11.88 -21.04 -28.35
N TRP A 275 -11.19 -20.05 -27.79
CA TRP A 275 -10.51 -20.16 -26.49
C TRP A 275 -11.29 -19.45 -25.39
N ALA A 276 -11.04 -19.87 -24.15
CA ALA A 276 -11.62 -19.29 -22.95
C ALA A 276 -10.64 -19.40 -21.79
N ILE A 277 -10.47 -18.31 -21.04
CA ILE A 277 -9.63 -18.31 -19.83
C ILE A 277 -10.47 -18.85 -18.67
N ARG A 278 -10.01 -19.95 -18.08
CA ARG A 278 -10.66 -20.52 -16.90
C ARG A 278 -10.41 -19.65 -15.67
N PRO A 279 -11.46 -19.23 -14.93
CA PRO A 279 -11.27 -18.50 -13.69
C PRO A 279 -10.47 -19.31 -12.65
N PRO A 280 -9.55 -18.70 -11.89
CA PRO A 280 -8.79 -19.44 -10.91
C PRO A 280 -9.68 -19.95 -9.76
N LEU A 281 -9.38 -21.15 -9.26
CA LEU A 281 -10.16 -21.88 -8.25
C LEU A 281 -11.61 -22.24 -8.68
N ALA A 282 -11.89 -22.32 -9.98
CA ALA A 282 -13.20 -22.75 -10.49
C ALA A 282 -13.50 -24.24 -10.32
N GLU A 283 -12.48 -25.12 -10.36
CA GLU A 283 -12.68 -26.58 -10.26
C GLU A 283 -12.59 -27.12 -8.83
N THR A 284 -13.44 -28.10 -8.56
CA THR A 284 -13.49 -28.85 -7.31
C THR A 284 -13.42 -30.34 -7.62
N THR A 285 -12.23 -30.94 -7.62
CA THR A 285 -12.15 -32.42 -7.55
C THR A 285 -12.59 -32.91 -6.16
N TYR A 286 -12.58 -32.04 -5.12
CA TYR A 286 -12.86 -32.39 -3.73
C TYR A 286 -13.63 -31.32 -2.91
N GLY A 287 -14.51 -30.53 -3.56
CA GLY A 287 -15.60 -29.81 -2.87
C GLY A 287 -15.29 -28.59 -1.97
N LYS A 288 -14.03 -28.13 -1.80
CA LYS A 288 -13.71 -27.01 -0.88
C LYS A 288 -12.92 -25.83 -1.50
N SER A 289 -12.88 -25.68 -2.82
CA SER A 289 -11.88 -24.81 -3.49
C SER A 289 -12.33 -23.37 -3.80
N ASN A 290 -13.56 -23.16 -4.29
CA ASN A 290 -13.94 -21.88 -4.92
C ASN A 290 -14.23 -20.73 -3.93
N ARG A 291 -14.32 -20.99 -2.63
CA ARG A 291 -14.47 -19.96 -1.58
C ARG A 291 -13.18 -19.77 -0.76
N ARG A 292 -12.07 -20.40 -1.17
CA ARG A 292 -10.80 -20.25 -0.46
C ARG A 292 -10.32 -18.80 -0.54
N MET A 293 -9.94 -18.27 0.62
CA MET A 293 -9.33 -16.95 0.78
C MET A 293 -7.84 -17.01 0.39
N VAL A 294 -7.59 -17.31 -0.88
CA VAL A 294 -6.26 -17.42 -1.49
C VAL A 294 -6.32 -16.85 -2.91
N TYR A 295 -5.25 -16.20 -3.34
CA TYR A 295 -5.07 -15.80 -4.73
C TYR A 295 -4.19 -16.80 -5.51
N SER A 296 -4.41 -16.92 -6.82
CA SER A 296 -3.63 -17.77 -7.71
C SER A 296 -3.79 -17.26 -9.13
N PHE A 297 -2.67 -17.07 -9.82
CA PHE A 297 -2.63 -16.51 -11.17
C PHE A 297 -1.75 -17.31 -12.13
N ALA A 298 -0.93 -18.23 -11.64
CA ALA A 298 0.03 -18.97 -12.46
C ALA A 298 -0.64 -19.82 -13.54
N GLY A 299 -1.75 -20.50 -13.20
CA GLY A 299 -2.48 -21.35 -14.15
C GLY A 299 -3.02 -20.59 -15.37
N MET A 300 -3.64 -19.42 -15.12
CA MET A 300 -4.10 -18.52 -16.18
C MET A 300 -2.92 -18.02 -17.03
N LEU A 301 -1.82 -17.58 -16.39
CA LEU A 301 -0.65 -17.12 -17.12
C LEU A 301 -0.06 -18.20 -18.04
N THR A 302 0.10 -19.43 -17.53
CA THR A 302 0.61 -20.55 -18.34
C THR A 302 -0.31 -20.85 -19.54
N TYR A 303 -1.63 -20.76 -19.35
CA TYR A 303 -2.59 -20.91 -20.45
C TYR A 303 -2.40 -19.84 -21.53
N VAL A 304 -2.30 -18.57 -21.13
CA VAL A 304 -2.07 -17.44 -22.05
C VAL A 304 -0.76 -17.64 -22.82
N GLN A 305 0.33 -18.00 -22.13
CA GLN A 305 1.64 -18.21 -22.75
C GLN A 305 1.64 -19.38 -23.73
N ARG A 306 0.95 -20.48 -23.41
CA ARG A 306 0.82 -21.63 -24.34
C ARG A 306 0.02 -21.25 -25.57
N LEU A 307 -1.09 -20.55 -25.38
CA LEU A 307 -1.90 -20.11 -26.51
C LEU A 307 -1.06 -19.20 -27.41
N PHE A 308 -0.33 -18.23 -26.84
CA PHE A 308 0.52 -17.24 -27.53
C PHE A 308 1.98 -17.64 -27.74
N ALA A 309 2.31 -18.94 -27.70
CA ALA A 309 3.68 -19.40 -27.99
C ALA A 309 4.07 -19.09 -29.46
N ASP A 310 3.17 -19.38 -30.39
CA ASP A 310 3.35 -19.13 -31.84
C ASP A 310 2.68 -17.82 -32.28
N SER A 311 2.94 -16.73 -31.55
CA SER A 311 2.15 -15.48 -31.66
C SER A 311 2.28 -14.73 -33.00
N ALA A 312 3.24 -15.08 -33.87
CA ALA A 312 3.59 -14.31 -35.06
C ALA A 312 2.42 -14.08 -36.03
N GLU A 313 1.40 -14.95 -36.03
CA GLU A 313 0.28 -14.91 -36.98
C GLU A 313 -1.03 -14.35 -36.40
N ARG A 314 -1.08 -13.98 -35.12
CA ARG A 314 -2.33 -13.51 -34.51
C ARG A 314 -2.64 -12.05 -34.81
N CYS A 315 -3.89 -11.80 -35.24
CA CYS A 315 -4.38 -10.46 -35.51
C CYS A 315 -4.46 -9.59 -34.24
N VAL A 316 -4.44 -8.27 -34.45
CA VAL A 316 -4.45 -7.28 -33.36
C VAL A 316 -5.70 -7.41 -32.49
N ASP A 317 -6.86 -7.72 -33.08
CA ASP A 317 -8.12 -7.84 -32.34
C ASP A 317 -8.13 -9.03 -31.37
N GLU A 318 -7.56 -10.17 -31.77
CA GLU A 318 -7.41 -11.33 -30.87
C GLU A 318 -6.47 -11.01 -29.72
N ARG A 319 -5.34 -10.35 -29.98
CA ARG A 319 -4.39 -9.89 -28.95
C ARG A 319 -5.06 -8.94 -27.97
N ARG A 320 -5.82 -7.96 -28.46
CA ARG A 320 -6.60 -7.03 -27.62
C ARG A 320 -7.60 -7.78 -26.77
N LYS A 321 -8.38 -8.69 -27.37
CA LYS A 321 -9.36 -9.50 -26.63
C LYS A 321 -8.67 -10.33 -25.55
N MET A 322 -7.53 -10.95 -25.83
CA MET A 322 -6.75 -11.68 -24.82
C MET A 322 -6.31 -10.76 -23.67
N GLY A 323 -5.79 -9.56 -23.98
CA GLY A 323 -5.45 -8.58 -22.94
C GLY A 323 -6.63 -8.20 -22.04
N ARG A 324 -7.81 -7.97 -22.64
CA ARG A 324 -9.05 -7.68 -21.89
C ARG A 324 -9.47 -8.85 -21.02
N GLU A 325 -9.45 -10.08 -21.53
CA GLU A 325 -9.85 -11.27 -20.78
C GLU A 325 -8.89 -11.60 -19.63
N VAL A 326 -7.58 -11.48 -19.83
CA VAL A 326 -6.58 -11.67 -18.76
C VAL A 326 -6.81 -10.68 -17.63
N MET A 327 -6.96 -9.39 -17.96
CA MET A 327 -7.24 -8.37 -16.96
C MET A 327 -8.57 -8.62 -16.27
N ARG A 328 -9.64 -8.94 -17.01
CA ARG A 328 -10.96 -9.24 -16.47
C ARG A 328 -10.88 -10.38 -15.45
N VAL A 329 -10.35 -11.53 -15.84
CA VAL A 329 -10.27 -12.72 -14.97
C VAL A 329 -9.38 -12.44 -13.75
N ALA A 330 -8.25 -11.76 -13.92
CA ALA A 330 -7.37 -11.39 -12.82
C ALA A 330 -8.05 -10.45 -11.81
N PHE A 331 -8.76 -9.44 -12.29
CA PHE A 331 -9.40 -8.42 -11.46
C PHE A 331 -10.69 -8.92 -10.81
N GLU A 332 -11.49 -9.73 -11.51
CA GLU A 332 -12.63 -10.46 -10.90
C GLU A 332 -12.15 -11.40 -9.80
N HIS A 333 -11.02 -12.09 -10.03
CA HIS A 333 -10.42 -12.95 -9.03
C HIS A 333 -9.93 -12.17 -7.80
N LEU A 334 -9.43 -10.94 -7.99
CA LEU A 334 -9.09 -10.04 -6.88
C LEU A 334 -10.35 -9.59 -6.12
N ALA A 335 -11.34 -9.04 -6.84
CA ALA A 335 -12.59 -8.52 -6.30
C ALA A 335 -13.38 -9.56 -5.52
N SER A 336 -13.41 -10.80 -6.03
CA SER A 336 -14.18 -11.87 -5.42
C SER A 336 -13.75 -12.22 -3.99
N ARG A 337 -12.48 -12.02 -3.60
CA ARG A 337 -12.06 -12.32 -2.20
C ARG A 337 -12.49 -11.22 -1.24
N ILE A 338 -12.52 -9.98 -1.73
CA ILE A 338 -13.14 -8.85 -1.01
C ILE A 338 -14.63 -9.17 -0.79
N LEU A 339 -15.33 -9.56 -1.85
CA LEU A 339 -16.75 -9.89 -1.78
C LEU A 339 -17.05 -11.10 -0.89
N LEU A 340 -16.22 -12.14 -0.92
CA LEU A 340 -16.37 -13.31 -0.05
C LEU A 340 -16.26 -12.90 1.42
N HIS A 341 -15.23 -12.13 1.78
CA HIS A 341 -15.07 -11.61 3.15
C HIS A 341 -16.27 -10.78 3.58
N LEU A 342 -16.63 -9.75 2.80
CA LEU A 342 -17.74 -8.86 3.12
C LEU A 342 -19.09 -9.59 3.21
N SER A 343 -19.28 -10.64 2.41
CA SER A 343 -20.49 -11.47 2.43
C SER A 343 -20.56 -12.37 3.68
N ASP A 344 -19.41 -12.75 4.23
CA ASP A 344 -19.30 -13.64 5.39
C ASP A 344 -19.37 -12.87 6.72
N LEU A 345 -19.16 -11.56 6.72
CA LEU A 345 -19.40 -10.68 7.86
C LEU A 345 -20.89 -10.63 8.25
N THR A 346 -21.17 -10.53 9.55
CA THR A 346 -22.51 -10.22 10.06
C THR A 346 -22.96 -8.82 9.60
N LEU A 347 -24.27 -8.54 9.63
CA LEU A 347 -24.80 -7.24 9.25
C LEU A 347 -24.15 -6.08 10.04
N THR A 348 -24.00 -6.25 11.35
CA THR A 348 -23.40 -5.24 12.24
C THR A 348 -21.90 -5.04 11.99
N GLU A 349 -21.16 -6.09 11.61
CA GLU A 349 -19.74 -5.95 11.24
C GLU A 349 -19.58 -5.29 9.88
N ARG A 350 -20.42 -5.67 8.92
CA ARG A 350 -20.43 -5.12 7.57
C ARG A 350 -20.67 -3.61 7.57
N GLU A 351 -21.60 -3.12 8.40
CA GLU A 351 -21.89 -1.69 8.54
C GLU A 351 -20.69 -0.87 9.06
N LYS A 352 -19.72 -1.50 9.74
CA LYS A 352 -18.51 -0.83 10.22
C LYS A 352 -17.44 -0.67 9.13
N VAL A 353 -17.42 -1.55 8.13
CA VAL A 353 -16.43 -1.52 7.05
C VAL A 353 -16.92 -0.60 5.93
N ASN A 354 -16.45 0.64 5.95
CA ASN A 354 -16.87 1.65 4.98
C ASN A 354 -15.87 1.85 3.81
N THR A 355 -14.64 1.35 3.94
CA THR A 355 -13.56 1.66 2.98
C THR A 355 -12.77 0.42 2.61
N VAL A 356 -12.55 0.27 1.30
CA VAL A 356 -11.57 -0.66 0.72
C VAL A 356 -10.49 0.19 0.04
N VAL A 357 -9.27 0.08 0.56
CA VAL A 357 -8.10 0.72 -0.02
C VAL A 357 -7.44 -0.25 -0.98
N VAL A 358 -7.10 0.21 -2.18
CA VAL A 358 -6.35 -0.57 -3.16
C VAL A 358 -5.04 0.15 -3.46
N SER A 359 -3.93 -0.46 -3.07
CA SER A 359 -2.59 0.10 -3.20
C SER A 359 -1.67 -0.80 -4.04
N GLY A 360 -0.52 -0.26 -4.41
CA GLY A 360 0.48 -0.93 -5.24
C GLY A 360 0.41 -0.52 -6.72
N GLY A 361 1.42 -0.91 -7.50
CA GLY A 361 1.55 -0.47 -8.89
C GLY A 361 0.38 -0.87 -9.80
N VAL A 362 -0.30 -1.99 -9.51
CA VAL A 362 -1.45 -2.45 -10.30
C VAL A 362 -2.70 -1.62 -9.98
N ALA A 363 -2.78 -0.99 -8.81
CA ALA A 363 -3.87 -0.09 -8.44
C ALA A 363 -3.98 1.13 -9.37
N ALA A 364 -2.93 1.48 -10.13
CA ALA A 364 -2.97 2.54 -11.14
C ALA A 364 -3.77 2.18 -12.39
N ASN A 365 -4.12 0.89 -12.59
CA ASN A 365 -4.90 0.43 -13.73
C ASN A 365 -6.37 0.90 -13.60
N SER A 366 -6.84 1.68 -14.58
CA SER A 366 -8.21 2.21 -14.59
C SER A 366 -9.24 1.11 -14.78
N PHE A 367 -8.92 0.05 -15.53
CA PHE A 367 -9.83 -1.07 -15.70
C PHE A 367 -10.04 -1.86 -14.41
N LEU A 368 -9.01 -2.05 -13.58
CA LEU A 368 -9.14 -2.63 -12.24
C LEU A 368 -10.09 -1.81 -11.35
N ARG A 369 -9.94 -0.48 -11.36
CA ARG A 369 -10.81 0.44 -10.59
C ARG A 369 -12.26 0.27 -11.02
N HIS A 370 -12.49 0.22 -12.33
CA HIS A 370 -13.81 0.00 -12.91
C HIS A 370 -14.39 -1.37 -12.50
N VAL A 371 -13.64 -2.46 -12.64
CA VAL A 371 -14.07 -3.82 -12.28
C VAL A 371 -14.44 -3.91 -10.80
N LEU A 372 -13.57 -3.42 -9.91
CA LEU A 372 -13.84 -3.42 -8.46
C LEU A 372 -15.12 -2.66 -8.13
N ARG A 373 -15.28 -1.46 -8.70
CA ARG A 373 -16.48 -0.65 -8.44
C ARG A 373 -17.74 -1.34 -8.94
N ALA A 374 -17.73 -1.83 -10.18
CA ALA A 374 -18.86 -2.51 -10.82
C ALA A 374 -19.28 -3.78 -10.05
N MET A 375 -18.30 -4.59 -9.62
CA MET A 375 -18.57 -5.81 -8.86
C MET A 375 -19.09 -5.52 -7.45
N LEU A 376 -18.58 -4.50 -6.76
CA LEU A 376 -19.13 -4.11 -5.47
C LEU A 376 -20.58 -3.60 -5.62
N ASN A 377 -20.86 -2.81 -6.66
CA ASN A 377 -22.20 -2.25 -6.87
C ASN A 377 -23.24 -3.35 -7.14
N VAL A 378 -22.97 -4.25 -8.09
CA VAL A 378 -23.91 -5.34 -8.41
C VAL A 378 -24.16 -6.29 -7.23
N ARG A 379 -23.27 -6.27 -6.22
CA ARG A 379 -23.36 -7.08 -5.00
C ARG A 379 -23.91 -6.33 -3.79
N GLY A 380 -24.40 -5.11 -3.98
CA GLY A 380 -25.02 -4.30 -2.91
C GLY A 380 -24.04 -3.60 -1.97
N PHE A 381 -22.76 -3.51 -2.35
CA PHE A 381 -21.71 -2.83 -1.58
C PHE A 381 -21.38 -1.44 -2.16
N GLU A 382 -22.40 -0.72 -2.64
CA GLU A 382 -22.27 0.64 -3.19
C GLU A 382 -21.75 1.65 -2.15
N HIS A 383 -22.12 1.45 -0.88
CA HIS A 383 -21.72 2.27 0.26
C HIS A 383 -20.21 2.20 0.57
N ILE A 384 -19.52 1.15 0.11
CA ILE A 384 -18.08 1.01 0.35
C ILE A 384 -17.32 1.99 -0.53
N LYS A 385 -16.57 2.91 0.08
CA LYS A 385 -15.65 3.81 -0.58
C LYS A 385 -14.43 3.03 -1.08
N LEU A 386 -14.10 3.17 -2.35
CA LEU A 386 -12.83 2.69 -2.90
C LEU A 386 -11.81 3.81 -2.86
N GLU A 387 -10.70 3.60 -2.14
CA GLU A 387 -9.60 4.56 -2.09
C GLU A 387 -8.37 4.01 -2.80
N PHE A 388 -7.78 4.84 -3.65
CA PHE A 388 -6.59 4.50 -4.42
C PHE A 388 -5.51 5.54 -4.17
N PRO A 389 -4.55 5.27 -3.26
CA PRO A 389 -3.46 6.20 -2.97
C PRO A 389 -2.61 6.52 -4.21
N PRO A 390 -1.94 7.68 -4.26
CA PRO A 390 -0.97 8.00 -5.31
C PRO A 390 0.10 6.91 -5.43
N ILE A 391 0.54 6.63 -6.66
CA ILE A 391 1.46 5.51 -6.92
C ILE A 391 2.81 5.72 -6.24
N GLU A 392 3.23 6.97 -6.06
CA GLU A 392 4.48 7.34 -5.39
C GLU A 392 4.46 6.89 -3.92
N LEU A 393 3.28 6.96 -3.28
CA LEU A 393 3.05 6.57 -1.89
C LEU A 393 2.72 5.08 -1.73
N CYS A 394 2.23 4.43 -2.78
CA CYS A 394 1.96 2.99 -2.82
C CYS A 394 3.21 2.10 -2.88
N THR A 395 4.37 2.67 -3.14
CA THR A 395 5.62 1.92 -3.24
C THR A 395 6.54 2.22 -2.07
N ASP A 396 7.48 1.32 -1.75
CA ASP A 396 8.35 1.48 -0.58
C ASP A 396 9.02 2.85 -0.52
N ASN A 397 8.75 3.55 0.58
CA ASN A 397 9.21 4.90 0.87
C ASN A 397 9.32 5.10 2.40
N ALA A 398 9.93 6.19 2.85
CA ALA A 398 10.06 6.47 4.28
C ALA A 398 8.90 7.27 4.85
N LEU A 399 8.04 7.84 4.00
CA LEU A 399 6.83 8.53 4.44
C LEU A 399 5.88 7.56 5.15
N MET A 400 5.67 6.36 4.59
CA MET A 400 4.82 5.34 5.21
C MET A 400 5.38 4.89 6.57
N ILE A 401 6.71 4.78 6.70
CA ILE A 401 7.37 4.41 7.97
C ILE A 401 7.24 5.54 8.99
N ALA A 402 7.45 6.79 8.56
CA ALA A 402 7.26 7.96 9.40
C ALA A 402 5.82 8.06 9.91
N TRP A 403 4.87 7.78 9.03
CA TRP A 403 3.45 7.83 9.34
C TRP A 403 3.03 6.72 10.31
N ALA A 404 3.38 5.47 10.04
CA ALA A 404 3.09 4.37 10.95
C ALA A 404 3.81 4.55 12.29
N GLY A 405 5.07 5.00 12.27
CA GLY A 405 5.82 5.36 13.47
C GLY A 405 5.13 6.47 14.27
N MET A 406 4.54 7.45 13.59
CA MET A 406 3.70 8.47 14.23
C MET A 406 2.45 7.89 14.88
N GLU A 407 1.66 7.10 14.16
CA GLU A 407 0.43 6.54 14.75
C GLU A 407 0.76 5.66 15.97
N MET A 408 1.84 4.87 15.89
CA MET A 408 2.35 4.08 17.02
C MET A 408 2.81 4.96 18.19
N PHE A 409 3.60 6.00 17.92
CA PHE A 409 4.10 6.91 18.94
C PHE A 409 2.98 7.72 19.62
N ASP A 410 2.02 8.20 18.85
CA ASP A 410 0.85 8.93 19.35
C ASP A 410 -0.03 8.00 20.21
N ALA A 411 -0.08 6.70 19.87
CA ALA A 411 -0.70 5.65 20.71
C ALA A 411 0.15 5.23 21.93
N GLY A 412 1.29 5.89 22.16
CA GLY A 412 2.18 5.70 23.30
C GLY A 412 3.27 4.63 23.12
N TYR A 413 3.37 4.00 21.94
CA TYR A 413 4.34 2.94 21.69
C TYR A 413 5.68 3.49 21.19
N HIS A 414 6.77 3.03 21.81
CA HIS A 414 8.13 3.22 21.33
C HIS A 414 8.94 1.94 21.57
N SER A 415 10.17 1.89 21.08
CA SER A 415 11.01 0.72 21.13
C SER A 415 12.24 0.91 22.01
N GLU A 416 12.71 -0.18 22.60
CA GLU A 416 13.99 -0.23 23.30
C GLU A 416 15.17 -0.10 22.31
N LEU A 417 16.34 0.38 22.79
CA LEU A 417 17.53 0.49 21.96
C LEU A 417 18.21 -0.87 21.68
N ASN A 418 17.84 -1.93 22.40
CA ASN A 418 18.37 -3.30 22.20
C ASN A 418 17.64 -4.07 21.07
N ILE A 419 16.63 -3.48 20.42
CA ILE A 419 15.87 -4.19 19.38
C ILE A 419 16.76 -4.62 18.22
N LEU A 420 16.43 -5.77 17.65
CA LEU A 420 17.13 -6.36 16.51
C LEU A 420 16.23 -6.39 15.27
N PRO A 421 16.81 -6.44 14.06
CA PRO A 421 16.03 -6.54 12.83
C PRO A 421 15.35 -7.92 12.74
N ILE A 422 14.12 -7.93 12.23
CA ILE A 422 13.29 -9.13 12.16
C ILE A 422 13.12 -9.51 10.70
N ARG A 423 13.57 -10.71 10.33
CA ARG A 423 13.53 -11.19 8.94
C ARG A 423 12.10 -11.50 8.48
N LYS A 424 11.40 -12.26 9.30
CA LYS A 424 10.01 -12.67 9.12
C LYS A 424 9.25 -12.17 10.33
N TRP A 425 8.32 -11.27 10.07
CA TRP A 425 7.46 -10.65 11.07
C TRP A 425 6.09 -10.59 10.42
N SER A 426 5.15 -11.33 10.97
CA SER A 426 3.75 -11.26 10.59
C SER A 426 3.11 -10.05 11.25
N MET A 427 2.14 -9.50 10.54
CA MET A 427 1.23 -8.51 11.08
C MET A 427 -0.02 -9.16 11.72
N ASP A 428 -0.25 -10.44 11.42
CA ASP A 428 -1.40 -11.20 11.89
C ASP A 428 -1.25 -11.61 13.36
N PRO A 429 -2.15 -11.19 14.26
CA PRO A 429 -2.06 -11.53 15.67
C PRO A 429 -2.33 -13.02 15.97
N ASP A 430 -2.96 -13.75 15.05
CA ASP A 430 -3.33 -15.16 15.26
C ASP A 430 -2.21 -16.15 14.91
N VAL A 431 -1.11 -15.67 14.33
CA VAL A 431 0.05 -16.54 14.03
C VAL A 431 1.05 -16.54 15.18
N GLU A 432 2.02 -17.46 15.11
CA GLU A 432 2.95 -17.79 16.21
C GLU A 432 3.72 -16.59 16.79
N ASP A 433 4.01 -15.56 15.98
CA ASP A 433 4.76 -14.38 16.44
C ASP A 433 3.88 -13.27 17.05
N GLY A 434 2.55 -13.46 17.14
CA GLY A 434 1.61 -12.57 17.81
C GLY A 434 1.43 -11.20 17.14
N GLY A 435 1.75 -11.08 15.86
CA GLY A 435 1.54 -9.86 15.08
C GLY A 435 2.47 -8.70 15.45
N ILE A 436 1.96 -7.47 15.41
CA ILE A 436 2.76 -6.26 15.64
C ILE A 436 3.36 -6.21 17.05
N LEU A 437 2.61 -6.61 18.07
CA LEU A 437 3.07 -6.52 19.47
C LEU A 437 3.62 -7.84 20.02
N GLY A 438 3.51 -8.96 19.30
CA GLY A 438 4.03 -10.23 19.80
C GLY A 438 5.56 -10.34 19.79
N VAL A 439 6.25 -9.42 19.12
CA VAL A 439 7.72 -9.29 19.20
C VAL A 439 8.15 -8.41 20.36
N GLY A 440 9.21 -8.81 21.08
CA GLY A 440 9.74 -8.05 22.21
C GLY A 440 10.35 -6.69 21.86
N GLY A 441 10.62 -5.88 22.89
CA GLY A 441 11.31 -4.59 22.77
C GLY A 441 10.37 -3.39 22.57
N TRP A 442 9.08 -3.54 22.80
CA TRP A 442 8.12 -2.43 22.92
C TRP A 442 8.11 -1.85 24.33
N LYS A 443 7.99 -0.54 24.42
CA LYS A 443 7.68 0.23 25.64
C LYS A 443 6.42 1.05 25.38
N LYS A 444 5.53 1.11 26.37
CA LYS A 444 4.35 1.96 26.33
C LYS A 444 4.57 3.12 27.30
N ARG A 445 4.46 4.36 26.82
CA ARG A 445 4.46 5.55 27.67
C ARG A 445 3.22 5.47 28.56
N THR A 446 3.42 5.31 29.86
CA THR A 446 2.36 5.56 30.84
C THR A 446 2.09 7.06 30.85
N GLU A 447 0.81 7.45 30.81
CA GLU A 447 0.36 8.84 30.85
C GLU A 447 0.94 9.64 32.02
#